data_AF-A0A3N0D603-F1
#
_entry.id   AF-A0A3N0D603-F1
#
_cell.length_a   1.000
_cell.length_b   1.000
_cell.length_c   1.000
_cell.angle_alpha   90.00
_cell.angle_beta   90.00
_cell.angle_gamma   90.00
#
_symmetry.space_group_name_H-M   'P 1'
#
loop_
_entity.id
_entity.type
_entity.pdbx_description
1 polymer ?
#
loop_
_entity_poly.entity_id
_entity_poly.type
_entity_poly.pdbx_seq_one_letter_code
_entity_poly.pdbx_strand_id
1 'polypeptide(L)'
;MLAVSAARNNAEWCHAMCRAHGIPGVFGDRAWTSERRTPPLYPDAVTLAPDATAREVLGRVDRSAGGCSVKDSFGRLDLSGEGFDVTFQARWIHRPAVLAAPVGPGDVAWRPVRTAPDLDRWEAAWSGGDAALAGLFRPRLLSDRTVTVLAGTADGGSRTVAGAVVIRSEYVVGLSNVFAADGDLDRAWSGCLATVARLWPGMPVVGYEYGEDLAAAARQGCVPGPELRVWLAA
;
A
#
# COMPACT_ATOMS: atom_id res chain seq x y z
N MET A 1 8.68 9.62 14.07
CA MET A 1 9.17 8.23 14.00
C MET A 1 8.20 7.34 13.21
N LEU A 2 6.94 7.17 13.65
CA LEU A 2 5.96 6.32 12.95
C LEU A 2 5.69 6.69 11.48
N ALA A 3 5.48 7.98 11.18
CA ALA A 3 5.26 8.41 9.79
C ALA A 3 6.48 8.16 8.88
N VAL A 4 7.71 8.23 9.41
CA VAL A 4 8.93 7.92 8.65
C VAL A 4 9.00 6.42 8.35
N SER A 5 8.71 5.57 9.34
CA SER A 5 8.64 4.12 9.13
C SER A 5 7.54 3.73 8.15
N ALA A 6 6.36 4.37 8.23
CA ALA A 6 5.26 4.15 7.30
C ALA A 6 5.59 4.60 5.87
N ALA A 7 6.20 5.78 5.71
CA ALA A 7 6.66 6.29 4.42
C ALA A 7 7.71 5.37 3.79
N ARG A 8 8.70 4.93 4.58
CA ARG A 8 9.75 3.99 4.14
C ARG A 8 9.15 2.65 3.71
N ASN A 9 8.28 2.09 4.53
CA ASN A 9 7.60 0.83 4.24
C ASN A 9 6.71 0.93 2.99
N ASN A 10 6.01 2.05 2.80
CA ASN A 10 5.24 2.29 1.57
C ASN A 10 6.15 2.42 0.34
N ALA A 11 7.29 3.10 0.46
CA ALA A 11 8.27 3.17 -0.62
C ALA A 11 8.88 1.79 -0.96
N GLU A 12 9.08 0.92 0.04
CA GLU A 12 9.50 -0.48 -0.19
C GLU A 12 8.45 -1.27 -0.96
N TRP A 13 7.15 -1.01 -0.70
CA TRP A 13 6.07 -1.57 -1.50
C TRP A 13 6.07 -1.05 -2.95
N CYS A 14 6.17 0.27 -3.16
CA CYS A 14 6.30 0.85 -4.50
C CYS A 14 7.51 0.29 -5.25
N HIS A 15 8.63 0.11 -4.56
CA HIS A 15 9.85 -0.46 -5.12
C HIS A 15 9.66 -1.94 -5.51
N ALA A 16 9.01 -2.75 -4.68
CA ALA A 16 8.71 -4.14 -4.99
C ALA A 16 7.80 -4.26 -6.23
N MET A 17 6.79 -3.40 -6.34
CA MET A 17 5.92 -3.30 -7.51
C MET A 17 6.71 -2.94 -8.77
N CYS A 18 7.54 -1.89 -8.71
CA CYS A 18 8.37 -1.51 -9.85
C CYS A 18 9.31 -2.66 -10.28
N ARG A 19 9.99 -3.30 -9.32
CA ARG A 19 10.86 -4.45 -9.59
C ARG A 19 10.11 -5.62 -10.23
N ALA A 20 8.87 -5.87 -9.83
CA ALA A 20 8.03 -6.91 -10.41
C ALA A 20 7.72 -6.65 -11.90
N HIS A 21 7.64 -5.38 -12.30
CA HIS A 21 7.51 -4.92 -13.69
C HIS A 21 8.86 -4.65 -14.39
N GLY A 22 9.99 -4.98 -13.75
CA GLY A 22 11.32 -4.75 -14.32
C GLY A 22 11.73 -3.27 -14.34
N ILE A 23 11.05 -2.40 -13.59
CA ILE A 23 11.33 -0.97 -13.45
C ILE A 23 12.26 -0.74 -12.24
N PRO A 24 13.46 -0.15 -12.44
CA PRO A 24 14.34 0.18 -11.34
C PRO A 24 13.80 1.37 -10.56
N GLY A 25 13.93 1.33 -9.23
CA GLY A 25 13.77 2.49 -8.37
C GLY A 25 14.96 2.58 -7.42
N VAL A 26 15.30 3.78 -6.98
CA VAL A 26 16.48 4.06 -6.18
C VAL A 26 16.05 4.70 -4.86
N PHE A 27 16.56 4.16 -3.75
CA PHE A 27 16.44 4.80 -2.44
C PHE A 27 17.58 5.82 -2.26
N GLY A 28 17.22 7.07 -1.98
CA GLY A 28 18.11 8.07 -1.40
C GLY A 28 17.71 8.39 0.04
N ASP A 29 18.40 9.36 0.63
CA ASP A 29 18.18 9.77 2.02
C ASP A 29 16.81 10.45 2.22
N ARG A 30 16.36 11.20 1.20
CA ARG A 30 15.18 12.06 1.28
C ARG A 30 13.99 11.55 0.47
N ALA A 31 14.23 10.71 -0.54
CA ALA A 31 13.19 10.18 -1.40
C ALA A 31 13.59 8.82 -1.99
N TRP A 32 12.59 8.00 -2.25
CA TRP A 32 12.68 6.93 -3.24
C TRP A 32 12.19 7.48 -4.58
N THR A 33 12.89 7.20 -5.68
CA THR A 33 12.55 7.72 -7.02
C THR A 33 12.73 6.65 -8.10
N SER A 34 11.93 6.74 -9.16
CA SER A 34 12.05 5.96 -10.39
C SER A 34 12.28 6.90 -11.57
N GLU A 35 13.37 6.68 -12.31
CA GLU A 35 13.67 7.44 -13.54
C GLU A 35 12.79 7.03 -14.72
N ARG A 36 12.00 5.95 -14.58
CA ARG A 36 11.03 5.50 -15.57
C ARG A 36 9.64 5.49 -14.97
N ARG A 37 8.62 5.78 -15.79
CA ARG A 37 7.23 5.79 -15.34
C ARG A 37 6.84 4.48 -14.67
N THR A 38 6.31 4.58 -13.47
CA THR A 38 5.88 3.45 -12.64
C THR A 38 4.55 2.86 -13.07
N PRO A 39 4.20 1.65 -12.62
CA PRO A 39 2.91 1.03 -12.94
C PRO A 39 1.71 1.89 -12.48
N PRO A 40 0.52 1.74 -13.09
CA PRO A 40 -0.70 2.46 -12.69
C PRO A 40 -0.94 2.40 -11.19
N LEU A 41 -1.37 3.53 -10.60
CA LEU A 41 -1.63 3.72 -9.16
C LEU A 41 -0.39 3.73 -8.24
N TYR A 42 0.83 3.61 -8.79
CA TYR A 42 2.08 3.73 -8.04
C TYR A 42 2.82 5.01 -8.41
N PRO A 43 3.34 5.76 -7.43
CA PRO A 43 4.02 7.03 -7.70
C PRO A 43 5.42 6.81 -8.28
N ASP A 44 5.93 7.79 -9.02
CA ASP A 44 7.32 7.82 -9.50
C ASP A 44 8.29 8.21 -8.39
N ALA A 45 7.82 8.91 -7.35
CA ALA A 45 8.61 9.21 -6.18
C ALA A 45 7.79 9.15 -4.89
N VAL A 46 8.47 8.79 -3.80
CA VAL A 46 7.92 8.80 -2.43
C VAL A 46 8.89 9.57 -1.54
N THR A 47 8.40 10.61 -0.86
CA THR A 47 9.24 11.33 0.12
C THR A 47 9.48 10.45 1.35
N LEU A 48 10.73 10.43 1.83
CA LEU A 48 11.18 9.63 2.97
C LEU A 48 11.56 10.49 4.19
N ALA A 49 11.73 11.80 3.98
CA ALA A 49 12.02 12.76 5.03
C ALA A 49 11.08 13.99 4.95
N PRO A 50 10.71 14.58 6.10
CA PRO A 50 9.78 15.71 6.16
C PRO A 50 10.33 17.03 5.62
N ASP A 51 11.64 17.11 5.41
CA ASP A 51 12.40 18.23 4.84
C ASP A 51 12.93 17.89 3.43
N ALA A 52 12.39 16.86 2.78
CA ALA A 52 12.66 16.59 1.37
C ALA A 52 12.24 17.78 0.50
N THR A 53 13.11 18.17 -0.42
CA THR A 53 12.89 19.33 -1.30
C THR A 53 12.38 18.91 -2.68
N ALA A 54 11.69 19.83 -3.38
CA ALA A 54 11.21 19.57 -4.75
C ALA A 54 12.36 19.17 -5.68
N ARG A 55 13.53 19.80 -5.55
CA ARG A 55 14.73 19.47 -6.33
C ARG A 55 15.21 18.04 -6.10
N GLU A 56 15.21 17.55 -4.86
CA GLU A 56 15.66 16.18 -4.54
C GLU A 56 14.69 15.12 -5.07
N VAL A 57 13.39 15.42 -5.04
CA VAL A 57 12.34 14.51 -5.50
C VAL A 57 12.25 14.51 -7.03
N LEU A 58 12.17 15.70 -7.64
CA LEU A 58 11.92 15.86 -9.07
C LEU A 58 13.17 15.70 -9.95
N GLY A 59 14.37 15.83 -9.37
CA GLY A 59 15.63 15.71 -10.12
C GLY A 59 15.96 14.29 -10.60
N ARG A 60 15.17 13.28 -10.22
CA ARG A 60 15.43 11.86 -10.51
C ARG A 60 14.19 11.11 -11.04
N VAL A 61 13.18 11.84 -11.50
CA VAL A 61 11.98 11.27 -12.12
C VAL A 61 11.85 11.78 -13.55
N ASP A 62 11.26 10.97 -14.43
CA ASP A 62 10.94 11.39 -15.78
C ASP A 62 9.78 12.39 -15.76
N ARG A 63 10.00 13.58 -16.30
CA ARG A 63 9.01 14.67 -16.42
C ARG A 63 8.74 15.04 -17.88
N SER A 64 9.23 14.25 -18.84
CA SER A 64 9.13 14.57 -20.27
C SER A 64 7.72 14.42 -20.82
N ALA A 65 6.87 13.66 -20.13
CA ALA A 65 5.45 13.48 -20.44
C ALA A 65 4.59 13.54 -19.17
N GLY A 66 3.30 13.85 -19.36
CA GLY A 66 2.32 13.95 -18.28
C GLY A 66 2.14 12.66 -17.48
N GLY A 67 1.43 12.77 -16.35
CA GLY A 67 1.15 11.65 -15.46
C GLY A 67 2.28 11.30 -14.50
N CYS A 68 3.29 12.18 -14.35
CA CYS A 68 4.32 12.01 -13.32
C CYS A 68 3.65 12.18 -11.96
N SER A 69 3.91 11.28 -11.02
CA SER A 69 3.28 11.38 -9.70
C SER A 69 4.26 11.25 -8.55
N VAL A 70 4.02 12.04 -7.51
CA VAL A 70 4.82 12.08 -6.30
C VAL A 70 3.91 11.85 -5.10
N LYS A 71 4.21 10.84 -4.31
CA LYS A 71 3.65 10.70 -2.96
C LYS A 71 4.47 11.53 -1.99
N ASP A 72 3.91 12.67 -1.57
CA ASP A 72 4.39 13.44 -0.45
C ASP A 72 3.86 12.82 0.85
N SER A 73 4.69 11.95 1.42
CA SER A 73 4.44 11.24 2.67
C SER A 73 4.25 12.15 3.89
N PHE A 74 4.63 13.43 3.83
CA PHE A 74 4.59 14.32 5.01
C PHE A 74 3.66 15.52 4.82
N GLY A 75 3.09 15.70 3.62
CA GLY A 75 2.19 16.81 3.30
C GLY A 75 2.86 18.19 3.36
N ARG A 76 4.20 18.25 3.22
CA ARG A 76 5.02 19.45 3.37
C ARG A 76 5.61 19.97 2.05
N LEU A 77 5.54 19.18 0.99
CA LEU A 77 6.04 19.55 -0.31
C LEU A 77 5.00 20.40 -1.04
N ASP A 78 5.43 21.46 -1.70
CA ASP A 78 4.60 22.23 -2.64
C ASP A 78 5.21 22.07 -4.03
N LEU A 79 4.46 21.40 -4.91
CA LEU A 79 4.85 21.15 -6.30
C LEU A 79 3.99 21.95 -7.31
N SER A 80 3.14 22.86 -6.85
CA SER A 80 2.27 23.67 -7.71
C SER A 80 3.07 24.48 -8.74
N GLY A 81 4.17 25.10 -8.30
CA GLY A 81 5.10 25.84 -9.17
C GLY A 81 5.86 24.97 -10.18
N GLU A 82 5.78 23.64 -10.04
CA GLU A 82 6.43 22.64 -10.90
C GLU A 82 5.44 21.96 -11.87
N GLY A 83 4.20 22.45 -11.92
CA GLY A 83 3.15 21.94 -12.81
C GLY A 83 2.42 20.70 -12.28
N PHE A 84 2.41 20.50 -10.96
CA PHE A 84 1.68 19.40 -10.32
C PHE A 84 0.46 19.90 -9.55
N ASP A 85 -0.61 19.11 -9.59
CA ASP A 85 -1.81 19.28 -8.78
C ASP A 85 -1.95 18.16 -7.75
N VAL A 86 -2.55 18.45 -6.61
CA VAL A 86 -2.90 17.42 -5.62
C VAL A 86 -4.14 16.68 -6.11
N THR A 87 -4.02 15.37 -6.36
CA THR A 87 -5.13 14.52 -6.84
C THR A 87 -5.66 13.59 -5.77
N PHE A 88 -4.91 13.37 -4.69
CA PHE A 88 -5.31 12.47 -3.62
C PHE A 88 -4.71 12.87 -2.26
N GLN A 89 -5.50 12.70 -1.21
CA GLN A 89 -5.09 12.93 0.18
C GLN A 89 -5.57 11.77 1.05
N ALA A 90 -4.73 11.37 2.01
CA ALA A 90 -5.05 10.33 2.97
C ALA A 90 -4.32 10.59 4.30
N ARG A 91 -4.56 9.73 5.28
CA ARG A 91 -3.83 9.75 6.56
C ARG A 91 -3.07 8.46 6.73
N TRP A 92 -1.84 8.58 7.21
CA TRP A 92 -1.14 7.41 7.73
C TRP A 92 -1.96 6.81 8.87
N ILE A 93 -1.91 5.50 9.01
CA ILE A 93 -2.49 4.77 10.13
C ILE A 93 -1.41 3.96 10.82
N HIS A 94 -1.53 3.81 12.13
CA HIS A 94 -0.66 2.98 12.93
C HIS A 94 -1.46 2.14 13.92
N ARG A 95 -1.21 0.83 13.95
CA ARG A 95 -1.74 -0.04 15.00
C ARG A 95 -0.61 -0.48 15.93
N PRO A 96 -0.65 -0.12 17.22
CA PRO A 96 0.34 -0.57 18.19
C PRO A 96 0.37 -2.10 18.33
N ALA A 97 1.57 -2.66 18.44
CA ALA A 97 1.77 -4.10 18.63
C ALA A 97 1.20 -4.65 19.95
N VAL A 98 1.04 -3.78 20.94
CA VAL A 98 0.52 -4.12 22.28
C VAL A 98 -0.99 -4.42 22.27
N LEU A 99 -1.71 -3.99 21.24
CA LEU A 99 -3.13 -4.26 21.12
C LEU A 99 -3.35 -5.71 20.70
N ALA A 100 -4.16 -6.44 21.46
CA ALA A 100 -4.61 -7.78 21.12
C ALA A 100 -5.17 -7.81 19.68
N ALA A 101 -4.91 -8.90 18.96
CA ALA A 101 -5.42 -9.07 17.61
C ALA A 101 -6.96 -8.97 17.59
N PRO A 102 -7.59 -8.34 16.57
CA PRO A 102 -9.02 -8.43 16.39
C PRO A 102 -9.45 -9.90 16.26
N VAL A 103 -10.69 -10.19 16.63
CA VAL A 103 -11.30 -11.50 16.36
C VAL A 103 -11.57 -11.56 14.86
N GLY A 104 -10.95 -12.53 14.18
CA GLY A 104 -11.19 -12.75 12.76
C GLY A 104 -12.61 -13.28 12.50
N PRO A 105 -13.22 -12.94 11.36
CA PRO A 105 -14.54 -13.44 10.98
C PRO A 105 -14.50 -14.96 10.77
N GLY A 106 -15.43 -15.70 11.39
CA GLY A 106 -15.45 -17.17 11.35
C GLY A 106 -15.89 -17.76 10.01
N ASP A 107 -16.56 -16.97 9.17
CA ASP A 107 -17.10 -17.35 7.87
C ASP A 107 -16.17 -17.03 6.68
N VAL A 108 -15.04 -16.36 6.93
CA VAL A 108 -14.03 -16.03 5.91
C VAL A 108 -12.66 -16.60 6.29
N ALA A 109 -12.14 -17.48 5.44
CA ALA A 109 -10.82 -18.06 5.61
C ALA A 109 -9.74 -17.15 5.01
N TRP A 110 -8.85 -16.63 5.84
CA TRP A 110 -7.72 -15.78 5.43
C TRP A 110 -6.43 -16.58 5.25
N ARG A 111 -5.84 -16.48 4.05
CA ARG A 111 -4.61 -17.20 3.70
C ARG A 111 -3.69 -16.39 2.78
N PRO A 112 -2.37 -16.62 2.83
CA PRO A 112 -1.45 -16.14 1.81
C PRO A 112 -1.80 -16.73 0.42
N VAL A 113 -1.81 -15.88 -0.59
CA VAL A 113 -1.84 -16.25 -2.01
C VAL A 113 -0.47 -16.81 -2.38
N ARG A 114 -0.43 -17.96 -3.07
CA ARG A 114 0.82 -18.68 -3.38
C ARG A 114 1.02 -19.05 -4.84
N THR A 115 -0.01 -18.91 -5.66
CA THR A 115 0.05 -19.29 -7.07
C THR A 115 -0.38 -18.13 -7.95
N ALA A 116 0.11 -18.10 -9.20
CA ALA A 116 -0.29 -17.09 -10.17
C ALA A 116 -1.82 -17.11 -10.42
N PRO A 117 -2.49 -18.27 -10.61
CA PRO A 117 -3.94 -18.27 -10.77
C PRO A 117 -4.72 -17.74 -9.56
N ASP A 118 -4.21 -17.95 -8.35
CA ASP A 118 -4.83 -17.39 -7.14
C ASP A 118 -4.63 -15.87 -7.07
N LEU A 119 -3.47 -15.37 -7.53
CA LEU A 119 -3.18 -13.94 -7.62
C LEU A 119 -4.07 -13.26 -8.66
N ASP A 120 -4.29 -13.88 -9.82
CA ASP A 120 -5.19 -13.35 -10.85
C ASP A 120 -6.63 -13.23 -10.32
N ARG A 121 -7.10 -14.23 -9.57
CA ARG A 121 -8.43 -14.17 -8.90
C ARG A 121 -8.49 -13.10 -7.81
N TRP A 122 -7.40 -12.92 -7.07
CA TRP A 122 -7.30 -11.87 -6.05
C TRP A 122 -7.33 -10.48 -6.69
N GLU A 123 -6.58 -10.27 -7.77
CA GLU A 123 -6.53 -9.02 -8.51
C GLU A 123 -7.88 -8.68 -9.13
N ALA A 124 -8.55 -9.64 -9.76
CA ALA A 124 -9.88 -9.44 -10.32
C ALA A 124 -10.91 -9.04 -9.26
N ALA A 125 -10.83 -9.60 -8.05
CA ALA A 125 -11.69 -9.22 -6.94
C ALA A 125 -11.34 -7.81 -6.41
N TRP A 126 -10.06 -7.48 -6.32
CA TRP A 126 -9.58 -6.17 -5.87
C TRP A 126 -9.95 -5.04 -6.84
N SER A 127 -9.82 -5.26 -8.16
CA SER A 127 -10.09 -4.25 -9.18
C SER A 127 -11.56 -4.13 -9.58
N GLY A 128 -12.44 -4.95 -9.00
CA GLY A 128 -13.83 -5.07 -9.46
C GLY A 128 -13.96 -5.55 -10.92
N GLY A 129 -12.94 -6.26 -11.41
CA GLY A 129 -12.88 -6.73 -12.81
C GLY A 129 -12.44 -5.67 -13.83
N ASP A 130 -11.86 -4.55 -13.40
CA ASP A 130 -11.34 -3.54 -14.32
C ASP A 130 -10.19 -4.11 -15.18
N ALA A 131 -10.45 -4.24 -16.48
CA ALA A 131 -9.51 -4.77 -17.46
C ALA A 131 -8.26 -3.89 -17.64
N ALA A 132 -8.33 -2.58 -17.33
CA ALA A 132 -7.17 -1.68 -17.40
C ALA A 132 -6.15 -1.97 -16.29
N LEU A 133 -6.59 -2.61 -15.20
CA LEU A 133 -5.74 -2.98 -14.07
C LEU A 133 -5.32 -4.46 -14.11
N ALA A 134 -5.74 -5.22 -15.12
CA ALA A 134 -5.39 -6.64 -15.24
C ALA A 134 -3.88 -6.82 -15.44
N GLY A 135 -3.27 -7.72 -14.65
CA GLY A 135 -1.85 -8.00 -14.67
C GLY A 135 -0.98 -6.92 -14.03
N LEU A 136 -1.56 -6.00 -13.24
CA LEU A 136 -0.83 -5.07 -12.41
C LEU A 136 -0.02 -5.82 -11.33
N PHE A 137 -0.60 -6.82 -10.68
CA PHE A 137 0.06 -7.66 -9.69
C PHE A 137 0.75 -8.85 -10.36
N ARG A 138 2.05 -8.70 -10.67
CA ARG A 138 2.82 -9.75 -11.34
C ARG A 138 3.09 -10.95 -10.41
N PRO A 139 3.06 -12.20 -10.90
CA PRO A 139 3.41 -13.39 -10.12
C PRO A 139 4.78 -13.33 -9.45
N ARG A 140 5.71 -12.54 -9.99
CA ARG A 140 7.04 -12.29 -9.40
C ARG A 140 6.96 -11.74 -7.97
N LEU A 141 5.87 -11.06 -7.60
CA LEU A 141 5.62 -10.59 -6.23
C LEU A 141 5.52 -11.75 -5.22
N LEU A 142 5.03 -12.92 -5.65
CA LEU A 142 4.88 -14.09 -4.77
C LEU A 142 6.22 -14.72 -4.38
N SER A 143 7.28 -14.45 -5.14
CA SER A 143 8.66 -14.89 -4.85
C SER A 143 9.42 -13.89 -3.96
N ASP A 144 8.87 -12.70 -3.73
CA ASP A 144 9.46 -11.68 -2.89
C ASP A 144 9.15 -11.96 -1.41
N ARG A 145 10.20 -12.25 -0.61
CA ARG A 145 10.04 -12.61 0.80
C ARG A 145 9.54 -11.47 1.68
N THR A 146 9.61 -10.24 1.20
CA THR A 146 9.10 -9.06 1.92
C THR A 146 7.61 -8.84 1.66
N VAL A 147 7.07 -9.40 0.59
CA VAL A 147 5.67 -9.22 0.17
C VAL A 147 4.85 -10.45 0.53
N THR A 148 3.63 -10.24 1.02
CA THR A 148 2.64 -11.30 1.18
C THR A 148 1.28 -10.77 0.76
N VAL A 149 0.73 -11.35 -0.31
CA VAL A 149 -0.66 -11.08 -0.71
C VAL A 149 -1.57 -11.98 0.13
N LEU A 150 -2.53 -11.39 0.83
CA LEU A 150 -3.51 -12.08 1.66
C LEU A 150 -4.88 -12.07 0.97
N ALA A 151 -5.51 -13.23 0.90
CA ALA A 151 -6.88 -13.39 0.44
C ALA A 151 -7.78 -13.85 1.59
N GLY A 152 -8.85 -13.11 1.83
CA GLY A 152 -10.02 -13.56 2.59
C GLY A 152 -11.00 -14.23 1.63
N THR A 153 -11.25 -15.53 1.82
CA THR A 153 -12.10 -16.32 0.93
C THR A 153 -13.32 -16.89 1.67
N ALA A 154 -14.49 -16.78 1.04
CA ALA A 154 -15.75 -17.37 1.48
C ALA A 154 -16.05 -18.66 0.67
N ASP A 155 -17.19 -19.31 0.97
CA ASP A 155 -17.74 -20.44 0.20
C ASP A 155 -16.72 -21.57 -0.01
N GLY A 156 -16.10 -22.00 1.09
CA GLY A 156 -15.09 -23.07 1.09
C GLY A 156 -13.79 -22.70 0.37
N GLY A 157 -13.52 -21.41 0.13
CA GLY A 157 -12.29 -20.93 -0.49
C GLY A 157 -12.40 -20.62 -1.98
N SER A 158 -13.59 -20.75 -2.56
CA SER A 158 -13.84 -20.56 -3.99
C SER A 158 -13.97 -19.09 -4.40
N ARG A 159 -14.42 -18.22 -3.49
CA ARG A 159 -14.67 -16.80 -3.75
C ARG A 159 -13.79 -15.91 -2.88
N THR A 160 -12.99 -15.04 -3.50
CA THR A 160 -12.26 -13.96 -2.81
C THR A 160 -13.23 -12.84 -2.48
N VAL A 161 -13.43 -12.56 -1.20
CA VAL A 161 -14.34 -11.52 -0.70
C VAL A 161 -13.61 -10.34 -0.08
N ALA A 162 -12.35 -10.53 0.29
CA ALA A 162 -11.50 -9.48 0.83
C ALA A 162 -10.04 -9.80 0.53
N GLY A 163 -9.17 -8.79 0.66
CA GLY A 163 -7.76 -9.00 0.53
C GLY A 163 -6.94 -7.83 1.01
N ALA A 164 -5.63 -8.05 1.05
CA ALA A 164 -4.64 -7.03 1.38
C ALA A 164 -3.28 -7.44 0.82
N VAL A 165 -2.43 -6.45 0.59
CA VAL A 165 -1.00 -6.67 0.43
C VAL A 165 -0.29 -6.29 1.72
N VAL A 166 0.57 -7.19 2.15
CA VAL A 166 1.45 -6.99 3.30
C VAL A 166 2.87 -6.80 2.83
N ILE A 167 3.52 -5.73 3.31
CA ILE A 167 4.96 -5.49 3.11
C ILE A 167 5.65 -5.52 4.49
N ARG A 168 6.48 -6.54 4.72
CA ARG A 168 7.25 -6.67 5.97
C ARG A 168 8.58 -5.93 5.83
N SER A 169 8.72 -4.84 6.58
CA SER A 169 10.02 -4.18 6.82
C SER A 169 10.66 -4.71 8.10
N GLU A 170 11.80 -4.14 8.47
CA GLU A 170 12.52 -4.51 9.70
C GLU A 170 11.69 -4.28 10.97
N TYR A 171 11.03 -3.13 11.08
CA TYR A 171 10.38 -2.68 12.32
C TYR A 171 8.85 -2.65 12.28
N VAL A 172 8.25 -2.71 11.09
CA VAL A 172 6.80 -2.55 10.89
C VAL A 172 6.29 -3.54 9.85
N VAL A 173 5.00 -3.87 9.97
CA VAL A 173 4.24 -4.55 8.92
C VAL A 173 3.35 -3.52 8.25
N GLY A 174 3.56 -3.30 6.95
CA GLY A 174 2.73 -2.41 6.15
C GLY A 174 1.54 -3.12 5.55
N LEU A 175 0.39 -2.46 5.57
CA LEU A 175 -0.79 -2.83 4.81
C LEU A 175 -1.00 -1.85 3.65
N SER A 176 -1.28 -2.40 2.49
CA SER A 176 -1.66 -1.68 1.28
C SER A 176 -2.75 -2.48 0.56
N ASN A 177 -3.56 -1.82 -0.27
CA ASN A 177 -4.56 -2.48 -1.09
C ASN A 177 -5.52 -3.36 -0.27
N VAL A 178 -5.92 -2.90 0.92
CA VAL A 178 -6.98 -3.56 1.70
C VAL A 178 -8.30 -3.33 0.98
N PHE A 179 -9.11 -4.38 0.80
CA PHE A 179 -10.41 -4.25 0.15
C PHE A 179 -11.44 -5.25 0.67
N ALA A 180 -12.72 -4.93 0.48
CA ALA A 180 -13.86 -5.83 0.65
C ALA A 180 -14.70 -5.84 -0.63
N ALA A 181 -14.66 -6.95 -1.37
CA ALA A 181 -15.44 -7.12 -2.61
C ALA A 181 -16.95 -7.28 -2.35
N ASP A 182 -17.35 -7.64 -1.14
CA ASP A 182 -18.73 -7.70 -0.68
C ASP A 182 -19.18 -6.43 0.09
N GLY A 183 -18.29 -5.43 0.21
CA GLY A 183 -18.56 -4.16 0.89
C GLY A 183 -18.39 -4.19 2.42
N ASP A 184 -18.08 -5.34 3.03
CA ASP A 184 -17.90 -5.45 4.49
C ASP A 184 -16.45 -5.11 4.89
N LEU A 185 -16.15 -3.81 4.97
CA LEU A 185 -14.82 -3.30 5.33
C LEU A 185 -14.39 -3.71 6.74
N ASP A 186 -15.29 -3.79 7.72
CA ASP A 186 -14.94 -4.19 9.09
C ASP A 186 -14.48 -5.65 9.14
N ARG A 187 -15.16 -6.53 8.39
CA ARG A 187 -14.75 -7.92 8.20
C ARG A 187 -13.40 -8.02 7.50
N ALA A 188 -13.16 -7.19 6.47
CA ALA A 188 -11.90 -7.18 5.76
C ALA A 188 -10.73 -6.76 6.67
N TRP A 189 -10.88 -5.66 7.40
CA TRP A 189 -9.86 -5.14 8.31
C TRP A 189 -9.59 -6.06 9.50
N SER A 190 -10.64 -6.56 10.17
CA SER A 190 -10.49 -7.47 11.31
C SER A 190 -9.80 -8.77 10.92
N GLY A 191 -10.20 -9.40 9.80
CA GLY A 191 -9.59 -10.63 9.30
C GLY A 191 -8.14 -10.46 8.82
N CYS A 192 -7.85 -9.35 8.15
CA CYS A 192 -6.49 -9.00 7.73
C CYS A 192 -5.58 -8.81 8.95
N LEU A 193 -5.98 -7.99 9.92
CA LEU A 193 -5.20 -7.72 11.13
C LEU A 193 -5.03 -8.96 12.02
N ALA A 194 -6.06 -9.80 12.16
CA ALA A 194 -5.97 -11.07 12.86
C ALA A 194 -4.94 -12.00 12.21
N THR A 195 -4.89 -12.01 10.88
CA THR A 195 -3.92 -12.82 10.11
C THR A 195 -2.51 -12.26 10.22
N VAL A 196 -2.34 -10.94 10.13
CA VAL A 196 -1.05 -10.26 10.33
C VAL A 196 -0.50 -10.55 11.72
N ALA A 197 -1.32 -10.44 12.77
CA ALA A 197 -0.89 -10.70 14.14
C ALA A 197 -0.43 -12.16 14.36
N ARG A 198 -1.00 -13.11 13.61
CA ARG A 198 -0.57 -14.53 13.64
C ARG A 198 0.75 -14.75 12.89
N LEU A 199 0.93 -14.12 11.73
CA LEU A 199 2.13 -14.30 10.90
C LEU A 199 3.35 -13.52 11.42
N TRP A 200 3.11 -12.37 12.03
CA TRP A 200 4.14 -11.44 12.52
C TRP A 200 3.79 -10.94 13.93
N PRO A 201 3.79 -11.83 14.93
CA PRO A 201 3.44 -11.47 16.29
C PRO A 201 4.36 -10.39 16.85
N GLY A 202 3.78 -9.43 17.57
CA GLY A 202 4.53 -8.34 18.21
C GLY A 202 5.02 -7.24 17.27
N MET A 203 4.68 -7.28 15.97
CA MET A 203 5.04 -6.20 15.04
C MET A 203 3.92 -5.15 14.97
N PRO A 204 4.26 -3.84 15.05
CA PRO A 204 3.29 -2.79 14.80
C PRO A 204 2.87 -2.77 13.33
N VAL A 205 1.62 -2.41 13.08
CA VAL A 205 1.08 -2.28 11.73
C VAL A 205 1.08 -0.80 11.31
N VAL A 206 1.39 -0.55 10.04
CA VAL A 206 1.29 0.77 9.40
C VAL A 206 0.55 0.65 8.07
N GLY A 207 0.03 1.75 7.57
CA GLY A 207 -0.66 1.85 6.27
C GLY A 207 -1.12 3.29 6.08
N TYR A 208 -1.96 3.55 5.09
CA TYR A 208 -2.64 4.83 4.99
C TYR A 208 -4.04 4.61 4.41
N GLU A 209 -5.02 5.37 4.89
CA GLU A 209 -6.39 5.28 4.43
C GLU A 209 -7.09 6.64 4.46
N TYR A 210 -8.28 6.68 3.85
CA TYR A 210 -9.17 7.83 3.80
C TYR A 210 -10.62 7.33 3.84
N GLY A 211 -11.58 8.24 4.08
CA GLY A 211 -13.01 7.92 4.02
C GLY A 211 -13.44 6.74 4.92
N GLU A 212 -14.27 5.85 4.37
CA GLU A 212 -14.81 4.68 5.08
C GLU A 212 -13.74 3.64 5.42
N ASP A 213 -12.72 3.47 4.57
CA ASP A 213 -11.59 2.58 4.86
C ASP A 213 -10.81 3.03 6.10
N LEU A 214 -10.59 4.34 6.26
CA LEU A 214 -9.97 4.89 7.46
C LEU A 214 -10.84 4.66 8.70
N ALA A 215 -12.16 4.83 8.56
CA ALA A 215 -13.10 4.59 9.65
C ALA A 215 -13.13 3.11 10.06
N ALA A 216 -13.11 2.18 9.10
CA ALA A 216 -13.05 0.74 9.35
C ALA A 216 -11.74 0.33 10.01
N ALA A 217 -10.59 0.79 9.50
CA ALA A 217 -9.29 0.57 10.13
C ALA A 217 -9.28 1.07 11.59
N ALA A 218 -9.85 2.25 11.85
CA ALA A 218 -9.91 2.84 13.18
C ALA A 218 -10.75 2.01 14.16
N ARG A 219 -11.88 1.45 13.72
CA ARG A 219 -12.68 0.52 14.53
C ARG A 219 -11.92 -0.74 14.95
N GLN A 220 -10.88 -1.12 14.20
CA GLN A 220 -9.99 -2.24 14.52
C GLN A 220 -8.71 -1.86 15.30
N GLY A 221 -8.66 -0.61 15.81
CA GLY A 221 -7.60 -0.11 16.68
C GLY A 221 -6.44 0.57 15.95
N CYS A 222 -6.57 0.83 14.64
CA CYS A 222 -5.61 1.68 13.93
C CYS A 222 -5.82 3.15 14.34
N VAL A 223 -4.75 3.83 14.72
CA VAL A 223 -4.76 5.24 15.09
C VAL A 223 -4.38 6.09 13.87
N PRO A 224 -5.24 7.01 13.41
CA PRO A 224 -4.91 7.95 12.35
C PRO A 224 -3.77 8.89 12.75
N GLY A 225 -2.82 9.10 11.84
CA GLY A 225 -1.65 9.95 11.99
C GLY A 225 -1.69 11.18 11.08
N PRO A 226 -0.50 11.73 10.76
CA PRO A 226 -0.37 12.85 9.83
C PRO A 226 -0.91 12.55 8.43
N GLU A 227 -1.28 13.61 7.73
CA GLU A 227 -1.74 13.55 6.35
C GLU A 227 -0.59 13.32 5.37
N LEU A 228 -0.91 12.66 4.26
CA LEU A 228 -0.07 12.56 3.07
C LEU A 228 -0.83 13.11 1.86
N ARG A 229 -0.09 13.46 0.81
CA ARG A 229 -0.63 13.96 -0.45
C ARG A 229 -0.02 13.21 -1.62
N VAL A 230 -0.78 13.06 -2.71
CA VAL A 230 -0.25 12.62 -3.99
C VAL A 230 -0.43 13.75 -4.99
N TRP A 231 0.68 14.13 -5.59
CA TRP A 231 0.80 15.14 -6.62
C TRP A 231 0.84 14.45 -7.98
N LEU A 232 0.18 15.01 -8.99
CA LEU A 232 0.19 14.53 -10.37
C LEU A 232 0.51 15.70 -11.31
N ALA A 233 1.48 15.49 -12.19
CA ALA A 233 1.78 16.40 -13.29
C ALA A 233 0.73 16.27 -14.39
N ALA A 234 0.28 17.42 -14.89
CA ALA A 234 -0.62 17.53 -16.04
C ALA A 234 -0.07 16.85 -17.29
#